data_AF-A0A8H3FK09-F1
#
_entry.id   AF-A0A8H3FK09-F1
#
_cell.length_a   1.000
_cell.length_b   1.000
_cell.length_c   1.000
_cell.angle_alpha   90.00
_cell.angle_beta   90.00
_cell.angle_gamma   90.00
#
_symmetry.space_group_name_H-M   'P 1'
#
loop_
_entity.id
_entity.type
_entity.pdbx_description
1 polymer ?
#
loop_
_entity_poly.entity_id
_entity_poly.type
_entity_poly.pdbx_seq_one_letter_code
_entity_poly.pdbx_strand_id
1 'polypeptide(L)'
;MANPDVNQEFAAQWSVPGDVFSVLLLLGPDVISWVAFAVNATVQAFGEDVLLPESDCPCLVINAKNGHVRENSSWVIGRLMRDYGNWCGPEVHKKVLQVLDMRLNQMKEEYKQKGESNTDIARLQRPARAGLVIAIYTVKGGPRTTPGYDRMYFSGIVVMVCQIAISAIPWGLYHDWSIFLITICGTLLALFTGALPQWRREKWACRKQGKAKTVVLTQGQGSQYAIVIMTNKMGFDLEDLAGARRISYTNPRWLTKLGVGALGVFWVMLLIAAAGIKRNTWFLLLVGGLGIVQNLYVAGAMRTPLEYGIDLSPGPIFGHPKVFKAISEAERVYPGLGRSMVGIFFPKGLTESEEKELSGIA
;
A
#
# COMPACT_ATOMS: atom_id res chain seq x y z
N MET A 1 3.62 29.90 -40.38
CA MET A 1 2.79 29.12 -41.33
C MET A 1 2.64 27.72 -40.77
N ALA A 2 1.43 27.33 -40.37
CA ALA A 2 1.16 25.99 -39.84
C ALA A 2 1.39 24.97 -40.96
N ASN A 3 2.18 23.93 -40.68
CA ASN A 3 2.52 22.89 -41.65
C ASN A 3 1.25 22.09 -42.01
N PRO A 4 0.76 22.10 -43.27
CA PRO A 4 -0.50 21.48 -43.66
C PRO A 4 -0.54 19.95 -43.47
N ASP A 5 0.63 19.31 -43.36
CA ASP A 5 0.75 17.85 -43.19
C ASP A 5 0.20 17.36 -41.85
N VAL A 6 0.35 18.15 -40.77
CA VAL A 6 -0.06 17.73 -39.42
C VAL A 6 -1.59 17.55 -39.31
N ASN A 7 -2.36 18.42 -39.97
CA ASN A 7 -3.82 18.36 -39.94
C ASN A 7 -4.38 17.21 -40.79
N GLN A 8 -3.73 16.88 -41.92
CA GLN A 8 -4.12 15.75 -42.77
C GLN A 8 -3.73 14.41 -42.15
N GLU A 9 -2.56 14.32 -41.53
CA GLU A 9 -2.10 13.14 -40.81
C GLU A 9 -2.97 12.84 -39.57
N PHE A 10 -3.42 13.89 -38.86
CA PHE A 10 -4.35 13.77 -37.73
C PHE A 10 -5.73 13.21 -38.13
N ALA A 11 -6.25 13.62 -39.29
CA ALA A 11 -7.52 13.11 -39.82
C ALA A 11 -7.42 11.64 -40.28
N ALA A 12 -6.28 11.22 -40.83
CA ALA A 12 -6.07 9.87 -41.34
C ALA A 12 -6.00 8.79 -40.24
N GLN A 13 -5.61 9.16 -39.01
CA GLN A 13 -5.57 8.22 -37.88
C GLN A 13 -6.95 7.80 -37.37
N TRP A 14 -7.99 8.59 -37.61
CA TRP A 14 -9.37 8.22 -37.29
C TRP A 14 -9.89 7.05 -38.13
N SER A 15 -9.19 6.71 -39.23
CA SER A 15 -9.65 5.72 -40.20
C SER A 15 -9.02 4.33 -40.03
N VAL A 16 -7.80 4.20 -39.51
CA VAL A 16 -7.08 2.90 -39.42
C VAL A 16 -6.10 2.85 -38.22
N PRO A 17 -6.46 2.22 -37.09
CA PRO A 17 -5.59 2.09 -35.92
C PRO A 17 -4.78 0.78 -35.95
N GLY A 18 -3.71 0.71 -36.75
CA GLY A 18 -2.93 -0.54 -36.95
C GLY A 18 -1.71 -0.75 -36.02
N ASP A 19 -1.01 0.32 -35.65
CA ASP A 19 0.38 0.21 -35.12
C ASP A 19 0.50 0.21 -33.59
N VAL A 20 -0.56 0.60 -32.88
CA VAL A 20 -0.56 0.72 -31.42
C VAL A 20 -0.50 -0.66 -30.73
N PHE A 21 -1.16 -1.66 -31.32
CA PHE A 21 -1.22 -3.01 -30.78
C PHE A 21 0.14 -3.73 -30.83
N SER A 22 0.92 -3.51 -31.88
CA SER A 22 2.24 -4.14 -32.07
C SER A 22 3.26 -3.62 -31.06
N VAL A 23 3.22 -2.33 -30.72
CA VAL A 23 4.08 -1.71 -29.69
C VAL A 23 3.69 -2.17 -28.28
N LEU A 24 2.40 -2.35 -28.01
CA LEU A 24 1.88 -2.90 -26.75
C LEU A 24 2.24 -4.38 -26.54
N LEU A 25 2.24 -5.17 -27.62
CA LEU A 25 2.62 -6.59 -27.59
C LEU A 25 4.13 -6.81 -27.38
N LEU A 26 4.98 -5.89 -27.87
CA LEU A 26 6.43 -5.97 -27.73
C LEU A 26 6.93 -5.64 -26.32
N LEU A 27 6.15 -4.87 -25.55
CA LEU A 27 6.48 -4.44 -24.18
C LEU A 27 6.04 -5.43 -23.07
N GLY A 28 5.43 -6.57 -23.45
CA GLY A 28 5.17 -7.69 -22.56
C GLY A 28 3.91 -7.57 -21.67
N PRO A 29 3.55 -8.66 -20.96
CA PRO A 29 2.32 -8.77 -20.16
C PRO A 29 2.16 -7.71 -19.06
N ASP A 30 3.25 -7.09 -18.61
CA ASP A 30 3.21 -6.09 -17.54
C ASP A 30 2.67 -4.73 -18.02
N VAL A 31 2.91 -4.30 -19.26
CA VAL A 31 2.30 -3.06 -19.81
C VAL A 31 0.79 -3.22 -20.02
N ILE A 32 0.35 -4.43 -20.39
CA ILE A 32 -1.07 -4.77 -20.46
C ILE A 32 -1.72 -4.69 -19.08
N SER A 33 -1.00 -5.03 -18.00
CA SER A 33 -1.47 -4.89 -16.62
C SER A 33 -1.72 -3.42 -16.20
N TRP A 34 -0.91 -2.47 -16.69
CA TRP A 34 -1.07 -1.05 -16.36
C TRP A 34 -2.07 -0.32 -17.23
N VAL A 35 -2.20 -0.67 -18.51
CA VAL A 35 -3.34 -0.22 -19.33
C VAL A 35 -4.63 -0.77 -18.75
N ALA A 36 -4.64 -2.03 -18.30
CA ALA A 36 -5.74 -2.59 -17.54
C ALA A 36 -5.95 -1.85 -16.21
N PHE A 37 -4.90 -1.41 -15.49
CA PHE A 37 -5.04 -0.60 -14.27
C PHE A 37 -5.58 0.81 -14.55
N ALA A 38 -5.15 1.48 -15.62
CA ALA A 38 -5.65 2.80 -16.01
C ALA A 38 -7.10 2.72 -16.51
N VAL A 39 -7.43 1.70 -17.30
CA VAL A 39 -8.80 1.38 -17.70
C VAL A 39 -9.63 0.98 -16.49
N ASN A 40 -9.10 0.18 -15.56
CA ASN A 40 -9.78 -0.21 -14.32
C ASN A 40 -9.96 0.97 -13.36
N ALA A 41 -9.00 1.87 -13.23
CA ALA A 41 -9.14 3.11 -12.46
C ALA A 41 -10.17 4.05 -13.10
N THR A 42 -10.24 4.08 -14.44
CA THR A 42 -11.27 4.81 -15.18
C THR A 42 -12.65 4.16 -14.96
N VAL A 43 -12.76 2.84 -15.10
CA VAL A 43 -13.99 2.07 -14.86
C VAL A 43 -14.43 2.14 -13.40
N GLN A 44 -13.52 2.11 -12.43
CA GLN A 44 -13.80 2.27 -11.00
C GLN A 44 -14.24 3.71 -10.69
N ALA A 45 -13.60 4.72 -11.31
CA ALA A 45 -14.02 6.10 -11.17
C ALA A 45 -15.42 6.37 -11.74
N PHE A 46 -15.81 5.68 -12.82
CA PHE A 46 -17.12 5.82 -13.46
C PHE A 46 -18.21 4.88 -12.91
N GLY A 47 -17.82 3.70 -12.43
CA GLY A 47 -18.73 2.64 -11.98
C GLY A 47 -18.89 2.55 -10.47
N GLU A 48 -17.83 2.80 -9.70
CA GLU A 48 -17.81 2.65 -8.24
C GLU A 48 -17.70 3.98 -7.47
N ASP A 49 -17.46 5.11 -8.15
CA ASP A 49 -17.26 6.43 -7.54
C ASP A 49 -16.07 6.49 -6.55
N VAL A 50 -15.08 5.61 -6.74
CA VAL A 50 -13.87 5.51 -5.92
C VAL A 50 -12.64 5.59 -6.82
N LEU A 51 -11.66 6.41 -6.46
CA LEU A 51 -10.38 6.53 -7.17
C LEU A 51 -9.30 5.61 -6.59
N LEU A 52 -9.29 5.45 -5.26
CA LEU A 52 -8.29 4.66 -4.56
C LEU A 52 -8.54 3.16 -4.78
N PRO A 53 -7.52 2.35 -5.12
CA PRO A 53 -7.68 0.89 -5.25
C PRO A 53 -8.03 0.25 -3.91
N GLU A 54 -8.48 -1.01 -3.96
CA GLU A 54 -8.75 -1.80 -2.76
C GLU A 54 -7.49 -1.97 -1.90
N SER A 55 -7.67 -2.43 -0.67
CA SER A 55 -6.54 -2.71 0.21
C SER A 55 -5.70 -3.85 -0.36
N ASP A 56 -4.45 -3.54 -0.73
CA ASP A 56 -3.47 -4.51 -1.25
C ASP A 56 -3.16 -5.67 -0.28
N CYS A 57 -3.44 -5.50 1.01
CA CYS A 57 -3.24 -6.53 2.04
C CYS A 57 -4.48 -6.68 2.92
N PRO A 58 -5.14 -7.85 2.92
CA PRO A 58 -6.23 -8.11 3.85
C PRO A 58 -5.69 -8.14 5.28
N CYS A 59 -6.36 -7.44 6.18
CA CYS A 59 -6.07 -7.45 7.60
C CYS A 59 -7.30 -7.05 8.40
N LEU A 60 -7.26 -7.33 9.69
CA LEU A 60 -8.29 -7.02 10.65
C LEU A 60 -7.82 -5.86 11.52
N VAL A 61 -8.76 -4.98 11.85
CA VAL A 61 -8.60 -3.90 12.81
C VAL A 61 -9.49 -4.21 14.01
N ILE A 62 -8.86 -4.49 15.14
CA ILE A 62 -9.52 -4.88 16.38
C ILE A 62 -9.45 -3.71 17.34
N ASN A 63 -10.58 -3.30 17.90
CA ASN A 63 -10.60 -2.29 18.96
C ASN A 63 -10.31 -2.97 20.30
N ALA A 64 -9.19 -2.59 20.94
CA ALA A 64 -8.72 -3.26 22.14
C ALA A 64 -9.61 -3.04 23.37
N LYS A 65 -10.50 -2.04 23.34
CA LYS A 65 -11.39 -1.74 24.48
C LYS A 65 -12.62 -2.64 24.52
N ASN A 66 -13.21 -2.94 23.35
CA ASN A 66 -14.49 -3.66 23.27
C ASN A 66 -14.40 -4.95 22.45
N GLY A 67 -13.24 -5.26 21.86
CA GLY A 67 -13.05 -6.43 21.00
C GLY A 67 -13.77 -6.33 19.65
N HIS A 68 -14.29 -5.16 19.26
CA HIS A 68 -14.98 -5.00 17.98
C HIS A 68 -13.98 -5.14 16.83
N VAL A 69 -14.33 -5.99 15.86
CA VAL A 69 -13.46 -6.33 14.72
C VAL A 69 -14.01 -5.71 13.46
N ARG A 70 -13.13 -5.09 12.66
CA ARG A 70 -13.44 -4.65 11.30
C ARG A 70 -12.45 -5.24 10.31
N GLU A 71 -12.98 -5.63 9.16
CA GLU A 71 -12.16 -5.92 7.99
C GLU A 71 -11.61 -4.61 7.42
N ASN A 72 -10.35 -4.65 7.00
CA ASN A 72 -9.71 -3.50 6.41
C ASN A 72 -10.10 -3.30 4.94
N SER A 73 -10.69 -2.14 4.65
CA SER A 73 -10.91 -1.62 3.29
C SER A 73 -10.01 -0.42 2.96
N SER A 74 -9.15 -0.01 3.89
CA SER A 74 -8.21 1.10 3.70
C SER A 74 -6.92 0.65 3.05
N TRP A 75 -6.59 1.30 1.93
CA TRP A 75 -5.28 1.13 1.28
C TRP A 75 -4.11 1.49 2.21
N VAL A 76 -4.25 2.51 3.07
CA VAL A 76 -3.19 2.93 4.00
C VAL A 76 -2.90 1.84 5.03
N ILE A 77 -3.93 1.27 5.65
CA ILE A 77 -3.76 0.20 6.64
C ILE A 77 -3.20 -1.06 5.95
N GLY A 78 -3.63 -1.35 4.73
CA GLY A 78 -3.08 -2.45 3.93
C GLY A 78 -1.55 -2.30 3.73
N ARG A 79 -1.09 -1.10 3.37
CA ARG A 79 0.34 -0.80 3.22
C ARG A 79 1.11 -0.89 4.54
N LEU A 80 0.53 -0.42 5.66
CA LEU A 80 1.13 -0.59 6.98
C LEU A 80 1.35 -2.08 7.32
N MET A 81 0.36 -2.93 7.07
CA MET A 81 0.46 -4.36 7.33
C MET A 81 1.46 -5.04 6.39
N ARG A 82 1.39 -4.76 5.09
CA ARG A 82 2.27 -5.36 4.06
C ARG A 82 3.74 -5.03 4.30
N ASP A 83 4.04 -3.77 4.60
CA ASP A 83 5.41 -3.27 4.71
C ASP A 83 5.97 -3.44 6.13
N TYR A 84 5.24 -4.10 7.04
CA TYR A 84 5.60 -4.20 8.45
C TYR A 84 7.00 -4.77 8.68
N GLY A 85 7.39 -5.77 7.90
CA GLY A 85 8.74 -6.34 7.96
C GLY A 85 9.86 -5.32 7.71
N ASN A 86 9.59 -4.24 6.98
CA ASN A 86 10.59 -3.20 6.72
C ASN A 86 10.59 -2.10 7.79
N TRP A 87 9.42 -1.70 8.30
CA TRP A 87 9.31 -0.55 9.21
C TRP A 87 9.22 -0.91 10.70
N CYS A 88 9.04 -2.18 11.08
CA CYS A 88 8.88 -2.60 12.48
C CYS A 88 10.11 -2.34 13.38
N GLY A 89 11.26 -2.03 12.79
CA GLY A 89 12.48 -1.69 13.50
C GLY A 89 13.28 -2.90 14.00
N PRO A 90 14.51 -2.68 14.47
CA PRO A 90 15.45 -3.75 14.81
C PRO A 90 15.03 -4.55 16.05
N GLU A 91 14.38 -3.92 17.03
CA GLU A 91 13.96 -4.60 18.26
C GLU A 91 12.87 -5.65 18.01
N VAL A 92 11.94 -5.38 17.08
CA VAL A 92 10.93 -6.36 16.68
C VAL A 92 11.59 -7.53 15.97
N HIS A 93 12.52 -7.28 15.04
CA HIS A 93 13.28 -8.35 14.38
C HIS A 93 14.03 -9.22 15.40
N LYS A 94 14.71 -8.60 16.36
CA LYS A 94 15.40 -9.31 17.43
C LYS A 94 14.45 -10.18 18.24
N LYS A 95 13.28 -9.67 18.62
CA LYS A 95 12.26 -10.44 19.34
C LYS A 95 11.70 -11.60 18.50
N VAL A 96 11.47 -11.40 17.20
CA VAL A 96 11.07 -12.46 16.28
C VAL A 96 12.11 -13.57 16.25
N LEU A 97 13.39 -13.23 16.09
CA LEU A 97 14.47 -14.22 16.08
C LEU A 97 14.54 -14.99 17.40
N GLN A 98 14.38 -14.30 18.55
CA GLN A 98 14.30 -14.95 19.85
C GLN A 98 13.14 -15.96 19.93
N VAL A 99 11.95 -15.60 19.44
CA VAL A 99 10.79 -16.50 19.42
C VAL A 99 11.03 -17.70 18.51
N LEU A 100 11.65 -17.49 17.35
CA LEU A 100 12.00 -18.57 16.43
C LEU A 100 13.03 -19.53 17.06
N ASP A 101 14.03 -19.00 17.78
CA ASP A 101 15.03 -19.80 18.48
C ASP A 101 14.44 -20.59 19.65
N MET A 102 13.53 -19.98 20.41
CA MET A 102 12.77 -20.70 21.44
C MET A 102 11.97 -21.86 20.84
N ARG A 103 11.34 -21.66 19.67
CA ARG A 103 10.59 -22.74 19.01
C ARG A 103 11.52 -23.84 18.50
N LEU A 104 12.68 -23.48 17.93
CA LEU A 104 13.67 -24.45 17.49
C LEU A 104 14.16 -25.32 18.66
N ASN A 105 14.44 -24.71 19.81
CA ASN A 105 14.85 -25.46 21.00
C ASN A 105 13.75 -26.41 21.51
N GLN A 106 12.49 -25.96 21.52
CA GLN A 106 11.35 -26.84 21.84
C GLN A 106 11.26 -28.03 20.89
N MET A 107 11.44 -27.81 19.59
CA MET A 107 11.45 -28.90 18.61
C MET A 107 12.60 -29.88 18.86
N LYS A 108 13.79 -29.40 19.19
CA LYS A 108 14.94 -30.26 19.54
C LYS A 108 14.64 -31.13 20.77
N GLU A 109 14.00 -30.55 21.79
CA GLU A 109 13.58 -31.30 22.98
C GLU A 109 12.49 -32.33 22.66
N GLU A 110 11.49 -31.97 21.86
CA GLU A 110 10.43 -32.88 21.40
C GLU A 110 11.01 -34.08 20.62
N TYR A 111 12.01 -33.86 19.76
CA TYR A 111 12.69 -34.93 19.02
C TYR A 111 13.54 -35.81 19.93
N LYS A 112 14.26 -35.20 20.88
CA LYS A 112 15.02 -35.95 21.89
C LYS A 112 14.13 -36.87 22.72
N GLN A 113 12.93 -36.41 23.09
CA GLN A 113 11.95 -37.22 23.82
C GLN A 113 11.39 -38.38 23.00
N LYS A 114 11.30 -38.23 21.68
CA LYS A 114 10.88 -39.30 20.76
C LYS A 114 11.99 -40.32 20.45
N GLY A 115 13.20 -40.13 20.98
CA GLY A 115 14.32 -41.04 20.78
C GLY A 115 15.04 -40.88 19.44
N GLU A 116 14.89 -39.73 18.78
CA GLU A 116 15.54 -39.44 17.49
C GLU A 116 17.07 -39.28 17.64
N SER A 117 17.82 -39.54 16.58
CA SER A 117 19.28 -39.43 16.57
C SER A 117 19.73 -37.98 16.75
N ASN A 118 20.84 -37.78 17.48
CA ASN A 118 21.48 -36.46 17.63
C ASN A 118 21.83 -35.82 16.27
N THR A 119 22.09 -36.62 15.24
CA THR A 119 22.38 -36.13 13.89
C THR A 119 21.15 -35.46 13.26
N ASP A 120 19.97 -36.02 13.47
CA ASP A 120 18.72 -35.47 12.92
C ASP A 120 18.27 -34.23 13.71
N ILE A 121 18.48 -34.22 15.02
CA ILE A 121 18.27 -33.04 15.88
C ILE A 121 19.18 -31.87 15.46
N ALA A 122 20.44 -32.15 15.10
CA ALA A 122 21.38 -31.14 14.63
C ALA A 122 21.01 -30.56 13.25
N ARG A 123 20.30 -31.31 12.42
CA ARG A 123 19.82 -30.88 11.09
C ARG A 123 18.57 -30.00 11.15
N LEU A 124 17.89 -29.91 12.29
CA LEU A 124 16.70 -29.08 12.44
C LEU A 124 17.02 -27.61 12.17
N GLN A 125 16.33 -27.05 11.18
CA GLN A 125 16.44 -25.64 10.82
C GLN A 125 15.42 -24.80 11.58
N ARG A 126 15.75 -23.51 11.73
CA ARG A 126 14.83 -22.54 12.33
C ARG A 126 13.55 -22.46 11.48
N PRO A 127 12.36 -22.53 12.09
CA PRO A 127 11.12 -22.42 11.34
C PRO A 127 10.97 -21.02 10.73
N ALA A 128 10.28 -20.92 9.59
CA ALA A 128 10.03 -19.63 8.93
C ALA A 128 9.14 -18.70 9.77
N ARG A 129 8.23 -19.29 10.57
CA ARG A 129 7.31 -18.57 11.47
C ARG A 129 7.14 -19.36 12.77
N ALA A 130 7.00 -18.68 13.89
CA ALA A 130 6.62 -19.29 15.15
C ALA A 130 5.85 -18.31 16.04
N GLY A 131 4.77 -18.80 16.63
CA GLY A 131 4.00 -18.10 17.65
C GLY A 131 3.45 -16.75 17.20
N LEU A 132 3.41 -15.82 18.15
CA LEU A 132 2.89 -14.46 17.96
C LEU A 132 3.87 -13.45 18.57
N VAL A 133 4.13 -12.36 17.86
CA VAL A 133 4.86 -11.18 18.32
C VAL A 133 3.92 -9.98 18.29
N ILE A 134 3.67 -9.42 19.46
CA ILE A 134 2.81 -8.26 19.68
C ILE A 134 3.72 -7.06 19.88
N ALA A 135 3.69 -6.10 18.96
CA ALA A 135 4.51 -4.90 19.04
C ALA A 135 3.64 -3.68 19.25
N ILE A 136 3.94 -2.92 20.30
CA ILE A 136 3.17 -1.74 20.67
C ILE A 136 3.84 -0.50 20.09
N TYR A 137 3.02 0.35 19.50
CA TYR A 137 3.39 1.65 18.97
C TYR A 137 2.48 2.73 19.55
N THR A 138 3.06 3.87 19.90
CA THR A 138 2.29 5.03 20.32
C THR A 138 2.37 6.11 19.25
N VAL A 139 1.22 6.67 18.88
CA VAL A 139 1.16 7.79 17.93
C VAL A 139 1.74 9.05 18.56
N LYS A 140 2.75 9.63 17.91
CA LYS A 140 3.31 10.93 18.24
C LYS A 140 2.70 11.99 17.32
N GLY A 141 2.26 13.10 17.89
CA GLY A 141 1.75 14.23 17.11
C GLY A 141 0.39 14.02 16.43
N GLY A 142 -0.12 15.11 15.86
CA GLY A 142 -1.43 15.15 15.22
C GLY A 142 -1.48 14.48 13.84
N PRO A 143 -2.69 14.20 13.33
CA PRO A 143 -2.87 13.57 12.02
C PRO A 143 -2.32 14.48 10.90
N ARG A 144 -1.36 13.98 10.12
CA ARG A 144 -0.90 14.64 8.89
C ARG A 144 -1.71 14.08 7.71
N THR A 145 -2.53 14.94 7.11
CA THR A 145 -3.34 14.59 5.92
C THR A 145 -2.62 14.93 4.62
N THR A 146 -1.31 15.17 4.71
CA THR A 146 -0.42 15.39 3.58
C THR A 146 0.65 14.30 3.62
N PRO A 147 0.98 13.67 2.46
CA PRO A 147 2.09 12.74 2.40
C PRO A 147 3.39 13.48 2.74
N GLY A 148 4.33 12.80 3.39
CA GLY A 148 5.66 13.34 3.61
C GLY A 148 6.43 13.51 2.29
N TYR A 149 7.47 14.35 2.30
CA TYR A 149 8.44 14.42 1.20
C TYR A 149 9.44 13.26 1.34
N ASP A 150 9.08 12.11 0.78
CA ASP A 150 9.93 10.91 0.77
C ASP A 150 10.82 10.86 -0.49
N ARG A 151 11.76 9.91 -0.52
CA ARG A 151 12.65 9.72 -1.68
C ARG A 151 11.85 9.41 -2.96
N MET A 152 10.68 8.79 -2.81
CA MET A 152 9.79 8.38 -3.89
C MET A 152 9.07 9.60 -4.49
N TYR A 153 8.76 10.61 -3.69
CA TYR A 153 8.27 11.90 -4.16
C TYR A 153 9.32 12.62 -5.01
N PHE A 154 10.56 12.71 -4.50
CA PHE A 154 11.65 13.36 -5.24
C PHE A 154 12.05 12.61 -6.51
N SER A 155 11.98 11.27 -6.52
CA SER A 155 12.27 10.49 -7.74
C SER A 155 11.29 10.82 -8.87
N GLY A 156 10.03 11.09 -8.56
CA GLY A 156 9.04 11.56 -9.54
C GLY A 156 9.41 12.91 -10.15
N ILE A 157 9.86 13.86 -9.35
CA ILE A 157 10.31 15.18 -9.83
C ILE A 157 11.54 15.04 -10.73
N VAL A 158 12.54 14.27 -10.30
CA VAL A 158 13.77 14.05 -11.07
C VAL A 158 13.44 13.42 -12.43
N VAL A 159 12.63 12.36 -12.45
CA VAL A 159 12.23 11.70 -13.69
C VAL A 159 11.44 12.62 -14.61
N MET A 160 10.53 13.43 -14.07
CA MET A 160 9.78 14.43 -14.83
C MET A 160 10.71 15.45 -15.52
N VAL A 161 11.71 15.96 -14.79
CA VAL A 161 12.71 16.88 -15.37
C VAL A 161 13.54 16.17 -16.46
N CYS A 162 13.96 14.92 -16.23
CA CYS A 162 14.67 14.12 -17.23
C CYS A 162 13.82 13.87 -18.48
N GLN A 163 12.54 13.54 -18.34
CA GLN A 163 11.61 13.34 -19.46
C GLN A 163 11.46 14.62 -20.30
N ILE A 164 11.31 15.78 -19.65
CA ILE A 164 11.24 17.08 -20.33
C ILE A 164 12.56 17.39 -21.05
N ALA A 165 13.71 17.14 -20.42
CA ALA A 165 15.01 17.36 -21.04
C ALA A 165 15.25 16.46 -22.27
N ILE A 166 14.95 15.15 -22.15
CA ILE A 166 15.10 14.18 -23.24
C ILE A 166 14.17 14.54 -24.40
N SER A 167 12.92 14.91 -24.11
CA SER A 167 11.93 15.28 -25.14
C SER A 167 12.24 16.59 -25.85
N ALA A 168 13.11 17.45 -25.30
CA ALA A 168 13.57 18.67 -25.96
C ALA A 168 14.70 18.44 -26.99
N ILE A 169 15.40 17.30 -26.94
CA ILE A 169 16.51 16.98 -27.86
C ILE A 169 16.02 16.94 -29.32
N PRO A 170 14.91 16.27 -29.68
CA PRO A 170 14.41 16.27 -31.05
C PRO A 170 14.01 17.65 -31.56
N TRP A 171 13.54 18.52 -30.68
CA TRP A 171 13.19 19.89 -31.03
C TRP A 171 14.44 20.69 -31.42
N GLY A 172 15.53 20.55 -30.66
CA GLY A 172 16.79 21.23 -30.94
C GLY A 172 17.54 20.69 -32.15
N LEU A 173 17.59 19.36 -32.34
CA LEU A 173 18.40 18.73 -33.39
C LEU A 173 17.67 18.50 -34.71
N TYR A 174 16.37 18.17 -34.66
CA TYR A 174 15.59 17.76 -35.82
C TYR A 174 14.43 18.70 -36.13
N HIS A 175 14.31 19.81 -35.38
CA HIS A 175 13.18 20.73 -35.44
C HIS A 175 11.81 20.06 -35.22
N ASP A 176 11.80 18.90 -34.55
CA ASP A 176 10.61 18.12 -34.24
C ASP A 176 10.16 18.41 -32.80
N TRP A 177 9.19 19.31 -32.66
CA TRP A 177 8.62 19.73 -31.37
C TRP A 177 7.52 18.79 -30.87
N SER A 178 7.14 17.78 -31.66
CA SER A 178 6.00 16.90 -31.38
C SER A 178 6.19 16.12 -30.07
N ILE A 179 7.37 15.53 -29.88
CA ILE A 179 7.70 14.71 -28.70
C ILE A 179 7.75 15.57 -27.43
N PHE A 180 8.30 16.79 -27.54
CA PHE A 180 8.31 17.75 -26.44
C PHE A 180 6.88 18.14 -26.03
N LEU A 181 6.03 18.50 -27.00
CA LEU A 181 4.65 18.88 -26.72
C LEU A 181 3.88 17.74 -26.04
N ILE A 182 3.97 16.51 -26.56
CA ILE A 182 3.28 15.35 -25.98
C ILE A 182 3.77 15.09 -24.56
N THR A 183 5.07 15.21 -24.31
CA THR A 183 5.64 15.00 -22.96
C THR A 183 5.14 16.04 -21.97
N ILE A 184 5.09 17.33 -22.36
CA ILE A 184 4.56 18.40 -21.52
C ILE A 184 3.06 18.21 -21.27
N CYS A 185 2.27 17.94 -22.31
CA CYS A 185 0.84 17.67 -22.16
C CYS A 185 0.61 16.47 -21.23
N GLY A 186 1.28 15.33 -21.45
CA GLY A 186 1.17 14.15 -20.60
C GLY A 186 1.57 14.41 -19.15
N THR A 187 2.61 15.20 -18.93
CA THR A 187 3.04 15.62 -17.59
C THR A 187 1.98 16.48 -16.90
N LEU A 188 1.41 17.46 -17.59
CA LEU A 188 0.34 18.30 -17.05
C LEU A 188 -0.92 17.48 -16.75
N LEU A 189 -1.32 16.59 -17.65
CA LEU A 189 -2.44 15.68 -17.42
C LEU A 189 -2.20 14.83 -16.16
N ALA A 190 -1.02 14.24 -16.00
CA ALA A 190 -0.67 13.45 -14.82
C ALA A 190 -0.71 14.28 -13.52
N LEU A 191 -0.19 15.51 -13.55
CA LEU A 191 -0.25 16.44 -12.42
C LEU A 191 -1.70 16.81 -12.06
N PHE A 192 -2.55 17.09 -13.05
CA PHE A 192 -3.97 17.39 -12.81
C PHE A 192 -4.73 16.19 -12.27
N THR A 193 -4.49 14.99 -12.82
CA THR A 193 -5.07 13.74 -12.30
C THR A 193 -4.65 13.50 -10.84
N GLY A 194 -3.38 13.72 -10.49
CA GLY A 194 -2.87 13.58 -9.12
C GLY A 194 -3.34 14.68 -8.16
N ALA A 195 -3.66 15.87 -8.68
CA ALA A 195 -4.15 17.00 -7.89
C ALA A 195 -5.64 16.91 -7.54
N LEU A 196 -6.37 15.89 -8.04
CA LEU A 196 -7.78 15.71 -7.71
C LEU A 196 -7.96 15.57 -6.18
N PRO A 197 -8.82 16.39 -5.55
CA PRO A 197 -8.99 16.39 -4.09
C PRO A 197 -9.58 15.08 -3.55
N GLN A 198 -10.19 14.28 -4.42
CA GLN A 198 -10.80 13.00 -4.11
C GLN A 198 -9.77 11.98 -3.61
N TRP A 199 -8.56 11.94 -4.20
CA TRP A 199 -7.47 11.07 -3.73
C TRP A 199 -7.16 11.29 -2.25
N ARG A 200 -7.05 12.55 -1.83
CA ARG A 200 -6.79 12.90 -0.44
C ARG A 200 -7.97 12.55 0.47
N ARG A 201 -9.21 12.73 0.01
CA ARG A 201 -10.38 12.40 0.83
C ARG A 201 -10.49 10.92 1.08
N GLU A 202 -10.39 10.10 0.05
CA GLU A 202 -10.51 8.64 0.17
C GLU A 202 -9.34 8.05 0.96
N LYS A 203 -8.12 8.54 0.72
CA LYS A 203 -6.92 8.06 1.42
C LYS A 203 -6.97 8.28 2.94
N TRP A 204 -7.58 9.38 3.40
CA TRP A 204 -7.74 9.70 4.82
C TRP A 204 -9.22 9.88 5.20
N ALA A 205 -10.11 9.02 4.68
CA ALA A 205 -11.55 9.06 4.91
C ALA A 205 -11.93 8.60 6.34
N CYS A 206 -11.37 9.23 7.36
CA CYS A 206 -11.60 8.90 8.76
C CYS A 206 -11.70 10.17 9.60
N ARG A 207 -12.29 10.03 10.79
CA ARG A 207 -12.32 11.11 11.77
C ARG A 207 -10.92 11.31 12.36
N LYS A 208 -10.61 12.55 12.72
CA LYS A 208 -9.47 12.81 13.59
C LYS A 208 -9.75 12.24 14.97
N GLN A 209 -8.75 11.64 15.57
CA GLN A 209 -8.90 11.01 16.86
C GLN A 209 -9.07 12.07 17.95
N GLY A 210 -10.20 12.04 18.68
CA GLY A 210 -10.47 12.95 19.80
C GLY A 210 -10.37 12.29 21.19
N LYS A 211 -10.20 10.97 21.24
CA LYS A 211 -10.17 10.17 22.48
C LYS A 211 -8.97 9.23 22.48
N ALA A 212 -8.54 8.75 23.65
CA ALA A 212 -7.56 7.68 23.68
C ALA A 212 -8.19 6.40 23.12
N LYS A 213 -7.50 5.72 22.20
CA LYS A 213 -7.98 4.48 21.58
C LYS A 213 -6.80 3.59 21.20
N THR A 214 -6.92 2.33 21.53
CA THR A 214 -5.94 1.29 21.18
C THR A 214 -6.58 0.38 20.16
N VAL A 215 -5.89 0.17 19.04
CA VAL A 215 -6.31 -0.76 18.00
C VAL A 215 -5.21 -1.78 17.73
N VAL A 216 -5.60 -2.97 17.32
CA VAL A 216 -4.69 -4.03 16.90
C VAL A 216 -4.88 -4.28 15.41
N LEU A 217 -3.80 -4.28 14.65
CA LEU A 217 -3.75 -4.69 13.25
C LEU A 217 -3.13 -6.09 13.16
N THR A 218 -3.79 -7.01 12.48
CA THR A 218 -3.30 -8.38 12.28
C THR A 218 -3.87 -9.00 11.01
N GLN A 219 -3.17 -9.98 10.42
CA GLN A 219 -3.71 -10.81 9.33
C GLN A 219 -4.61 -11.95 9.84
N GLY A 220 -4.82 -12.05 11.16
CA GLY A 220 -5.66 -13.07 11.77
C GLY A 220 -4.88 -14.31 12.19
N GLN A 221 -5.56 -15.46 12.23
CA GLN A 221 -4.98 -16.71 12.68
C GLN A 221 -3.80 -17.13 11.79
N GLY A 222 -2.69 -17.54 12.41
CA GLY A 222 -1.47 -17.90 11.70
C GLY A 222 -0.57 -16.71 11.34
N SER A 223 -0.99 -15.47 11.64
CA SER A 223 -0.13 -14.30 11.60
C SER A 223 0.95 -14.39 12.68
N GLN A 224 2.19 -14.07 12.31
CA GLN A 224 3.29 -13.93 13.25
C GLN A 224 3.26 -12.59 14.02
N TYR A 225 2.52 -11.60 13.50
CA TYR A 225 2.51 -10.24 14.00
C TYR A 225 1.12 -9.77 14.43
N ALA A 226 1.08 -9.09 15.56
CA ALA A 226 -0.01 -8.22 15.98
C ALA A 226 0.55 -6.82 16.27
N ILE A 227 0.16 -5.85 15.46
CA ILE A 227 0.65 -4.47 15.54
C ILE A 227 -0.36 -3.68 16.36
N VAL A 228 0.03 -3.27 17.56
CA VAL A 228 -0.85 -2.53 18.46
C VAL A 228 -0.52 -1.05 18.33
N ILE A 229 -1.50 -0.23 17.95
CA ILE A 229 -1.34 1.20 17.80
C ILE A 229 -2.19 1.91 18.86
N MET A 230 -1.52 2.62 19.74
CA MET A 230 -2.10 3.42 20.80
C MET A 230 -2.16 4.89 20.38
N THR A 231 -3.37 5.43 20.32
CA THR A 231 -3.60 6.84 20.03
C THR A 231 -3.94 7.56 21.34
N ASN A 232 -3.28 8.69 21.62
CA ASN A 232 -3.57 9.52 22.79
C ASN A 232 -4.24 10.83 22.36
N LYS A 233 -5.52 10.77 21.98
CA LYS A 233 -6.32 11.92 21.46
C LYS A 233 -5.69 12.62 20.24
N MET A 234 -4.75 11.95 19.58
CA MET A 234 -4.03 12.44 18.42
C MET A 234 -3.97 11.34 17.37
N GLY A 235 -3.82 11.72 16.11
CA GLY A 235 -3.79 10.80 14.96
C GLY A 235 -5.16 10.60 14.31
N PHE A 236 -5.25 9.54 13.52
CA PHE A 236 -6.45 9.11 12.79
C PHE A 236 -7.20 8.04 13.57
N ASP A 237 -8.54 8.03 13.49
CA ASP A 237 -9.31 6.88 13.96
C ASP A 237 -9.12 5.72 12.96
N LEU A 238 -8.23 4.80 13.30
CA LEU A 238 -7.89 3.65 12.44
C LEU A 238 -9.05 2.66 12.28
N GLU A 239 -9.99 2.59 13.22
CA GLU A 239 -11.18 1.74 13.08
C GLU A 239 -12.15 2.32 12.05
N ASP A 240 -12.32 3.64 12.03
CA ASP A 240 -13.09 4.31 11.00
C ASP A 240 -12.39 4.24 9.65
N LEU A 241 -11.07 4.43 9.64
CA LEU A 241 -10.26 4.33 8.43
C LEU A 241 -10.41 2.93 7.80
N ALA A 242 -10.40 1.87 8.60
CA ALA A 242 -10.62 0.50 8.12
C ALA A 242 -11.97 0.31 7.40
N GLY A 243 -13.02 1.03 7.82
CA GLY A 243 -14.35 0.98 7.20
C GLY A 243 -14.61 2.06 6.13
N ALA A 244 -13.64 2.94 5.89
CA ALA A 244 -13.85 4.21 5.18
C ALA A 244 -14.30 4.09 3.72
N ARG A 245 -13.87 3.04 3.01
CA ARG A 245 -14.26 2.82 1.61
C ARG A 245 -15.77 2.59 1.50
N ARG A 246 -16.35 1.83 2.44
CA ARG A 246 -17.81 1.56 2.49
C ARG A 246 -18.63 2.85 2.66
N ILE A 247 -18.05 3.89 3.26
CA ILE A 247 -18.72 5.18 3.49
C ILE A 247 -18.57 6.11 2.26
N SER A 248 -17.49 6.01 1.48
CA SER A 248 -17.21 6.90 0.35
C SER A 248 -18.22 6.76 -0.81
N TYR A 249 -18.86 5.59 -0.96
CA TYR A 249 -19.97 5.37 -1.92
C TYR A 249 -21.18 6.29 -1.71
N THR A 250 -21.29 6.97 -0.56
CA THR A 250 -22.51 7.72 -0.20
C THR A 250 -22.48 9.21 -0.58
N ASN A 251 -21.34 9.77 -1.02
CA ASN A 251 -21.24 11.19 -1.36
C ASN A 251 -20.41 11.48 -2.64
N PRO A 252 -20.81 10.93 -3.80
CA PRO A 252 -20.14 11.24 -5.06
C PRO A 252 -20.29 12.72 -5.44
N ARG A 253 -19.16 13.42 -5.60
CA ARG A 253 -19.17 14.78 -6.15
C ARG A 253 -19.23 14.70 -7.66
N TRP A 254 -20.35 15.12 -8.24
CA TRP A 254 -20.53 15.24 -9.69
C TRP A 254 -19.37 16.00 -10.39
N LEU A 255 -18.81 17.01 -9.72
CA LEU A 255 -17.66 17.76 -10.23
C LEU A 255 -16.40 16.89 -10.37
N THR A 256 -16.16 15.95 -9.46
CA THR A 256 -15.04 15.01 -9.56
C THR A 256 -15.27 14.04 -10.71
N LYS A 257 -16.51 13.57 -10.91
CA LYS A 257 -16.86 12.71 -12.05
C LYS A 257 -16.63 13.41 -13.39
N LEU A 258 -17.10 14.65 -13.52
CA LEU A 258 -16.85 15.45 -14.72
C LEU A 258 -15.35 15.70 -14.92
N GLY A 259 -14.62 16.02 -13.85
CA GLY A 259 -13.17 16.23 -13.92
C GLY A 259 -12.41 14.99 -14.38
N VAL A 260 -12.72 13.83 -13.79
CA VAL A 260 -12.11 12.54 -14.18
C VAL A 260 -12.49 12.17 -15.61
N GLY A 261 -13.74 12.39 -16.01
CA GLY A 261 -14.17 12.13 -17.38
C GLY A 261 -13.51 13.04 -18.41
N ALA A 262 -13.39 14.33 -18.14
CA ALA A 262 -12.66 15.27 -19.00
C ALA A 262 -11.17 14.89 -19.10
N LEU A 263 -10.52 14.54 -17.98
CA LEU A 263 -9.15 14.05 -17.98
C LEU A 263 -9.01 12.76 -18.80
N GLY A 264 -9.96 11.82 -18.69
CA GLY A 264 -9.99 10.60 -19.49
C GLY A 264 -10.06 10.88 -20.99
N VAL A 265 -10.91 11.81 -21.42
CA VAL A 265 -10.98 12.25 -22.83
C VAL A 265 -9.65 12.84 -23.29
N PHE A 266 -9.03 13.71 -22.49
CA PHE A 266 -7.74 14.29 -22.84
C PHE A 266 -6.61 13.26 -22.89
N TRP A 267 -6.62 12.24 -22.01
CA TRP A 267 -5.67 11.13 -22.07
C TRP A 267 -5.82 10.34 -23.38
N VAL A 268 -7.06 10.06 -23.82
CA VAL A 268 -7.32 9.39 -25.10
C VAL A 268 -6.84 10.25 -26.28
N MET A 269 -7.16 11.55 -26.29
CA MET A 269 -6.67 12.47 -27.32
C MET A 269 -5.14 12.51 -27.39
N LEU A 270 -4.47 12.52 -26.23
CA LEU A 270 -3.01 12.50 -26.15
C LEU A 270 -2.43 11.19 -26.68
N LEU A 271 -3.05 10.05 -26.38
CA LEU A 271 -2.62 8.73 -26.91
C LEU A 271 -2.78 8.65 -28.43
N ILE A 272 -3.88 9.17 -28.97
CA ILE A 272 -4.07 9.27 -30.42
C ILE A 272 -2.98 10.15 -31.03
N ALA A 273 -2.75 11.34 -30.49
CA ALA A 273 -1.69 12.23 -30.96
C ALA A 273 -0.29 11.58 -30.89
N ALA A 274 -0.01 10.82 -29.83
CA ALA A 274 1.24 10.09 -29.65
C ALA A 274 1.42 8.98 -30.69
N ALA A 275 0.35 8.25 -31.01
CA ALA A 275 0.35 7.25 -32.07
C ALA A 275 0.55 7.88 -33.47
N GLY A 276 0.26 9.17 -33.63
CA GLY A 276 0.51 9.95 -34.85
C GLY A 276 1.96 10.21 -35.17
N ILE A 277 2.85 10.11 -34.19
CA ILE A 277 4.26 10.43 -34.38
C ILE A 277 4.95 9.28 -35.12
N LYS A 278 5.42 9.56 -36.34
CA LYS A 278 6.18 8.62 -37.17
C LYS A 278 7.70 8.89 -37.19
N ARG A 279 8.12 10.05 -36.70
CA ARG A 279 9.53 10.49 -36.71
C ARG A 279 10.11 10.44 -35.30
N ASN A 280 11.38 10.09 -35.17
CA ASN A 280 12.14 10.12 -33.90
C ASN A 280 11.44 9.39 -32.73
N THR A 281 10.61 8.38 -33.04
CA THR A 281 9.75 7.67 -32.06
C THR A 281 10.52 7.04 -30.91
N TRP A 282 11.82 6.78 -31.12
CA TRP A 282 12.72 6.27 -30.08
C TRP A 282 12.83 7.21 -28.86
N PHE A 283 12.74 8.53 -29.03
CA PHE A 283 12.71 9.46 -27.91
C PHE A 283 11.40 9.36 -27.11
N LEU A 284 10.27 9.14 -27.80
CA LEU A 284 8.99 8.90 -27.16
C LEU A 284 9.00 7.59 -26.35
N LEU A 285 9.60 6.53 -26.91
CA LEU A 285 9.81 5.26 -26.20
C LEU A 285 10.71 5.44 -24.97
N LEU A 286 11.79 6.20 -25.08
CA LEU A 286 12.71 6.45 -23.98
C LEU A 286 12.02 7.24 -22.84
N VAL A 287 11.30 8.31 -23.19
CA VAL A 287 10.53 9.12 -22.23
C VAL A 287 9.46 8.28 -21.55
N GLY A 288 8.65 7.54 -22.32
CA GLY A 288 7.61 6.67 -21.79
C GLY A 288 8.17 5.56 -20.91
N GLY A 289 9.23 4.88 -21.36
CA GLY A 289 9.92 3.82 -20.63
C GLY A 289 10.50 4.29 -19.30
N LEU A 290 11.13 5.47 -19.27
CA LEU A 290 11.64 6.06 -18.03
C LEU A 290 10.51 6.30 -17.01
N GLY A 291 9.35 6.79 -17.48
CA GLY A 291 8.17 6.98 -16.64
C GLY A 291 7.61 5.66 -16.10
N ILE A 292 7.56 4.62 -16.93
CA ILE A 292 7.11 3.28 -16.53
C ILE A 292 8.01 2.70 -15.43
N VAL A 293 9.33 2.77 -15.62
CA VAL A 293 10.30 2.28 -14.62
C VAL A 293 10.16 3.03 -13.29
N GLN A 294 9.96 4.34 -13.34
CA GLN A 294 9.75 5.14 -12.13
C GLN A 294 8.46 4.76 -11.40
N ASN A 295 7.36 4.56 -12.13
CA ASN A 295 6.10 4.13 -11.54
C ASN A 295 6.22 2.75 -10.88
N LEU A 296 6.92 1.80 -11.53
CA LEU A 296 7.18 0.47 -10.97
C LEU A 296 7.98 0.57 -9.67
N TYR A 297 9.04 1.39 -9.67
CA TYR A 297 9.85 1.65 -8.49
C TYR A 297 9.00 2.22 -7.34
N VAL A 298 8.14 3.21 -7.61
CA VAL A 298 7.28 3.83 -6.58
C VAL A 298 6.18 2.89 -6.10
N ALA A 299 5.59 2.07 -6.97
CA ALA A 299 4.55 1.12 -6.60
C ALA A 299 5.07 0.01 -5.68
N GLY A 300 6.27 -0.50 -5.98
CA GLY A 300 6.98 -1.53 -5.21
C GLY A 300 7.70 -1.01 -3.98
N ALA A 301 7.93 0.30 -3.89
CA ALA A 301 8.59 0.90 -2.73
C ALA A 301 7.83 0.62 -1.43
N MET A 302 8.56 0.15 -0.42
CA MET A 302 8.06 0.00 0.94
C MET A 302 8.12 1.35 1.63
N ARG A 303 7.05 1.70 2.34
CA ARG A 303 6.93 3.00 3.03
C ARG A 303 6.77 2.86 4.53
N THR A 304 7.23 3.89 5.24
CA THR A 304 7.10 3.99 6.68
C THR A 304 5.75 4.60 7.07
N PRO A 305 5.24 4.32 8.28
CA PRO A 305 4.00 4.91 8.78
C PRO A 305 3.98 6.45 8.72
N LEU A 306 5.13 7.08 8.94
CA LEU A 306 5.31 8.53 8.90
C LEU A 306 4.96 9.13 7.53
N GLU A 307 5.28 8.42 6.44
CA GLU A 307 5.01 8.86 5.06
C GLU A 307 3.50 8.82 4.74
N TYR A 308 2.75 8.01 5.48
CA TYR A 308 1.29 7.99 5.46
C TYR A 308 0.65 8.97 6.44
N GLY A 309 1.47 9.72 7.19
CA GLY A 309 1.02 10.72 8.16
C GLY A 309 0.69 10.14 9.54
N ILE A 310 1.15 8.93 9.84
CA ILE A 310 0.99 8.25 11.12
C ILE A 310 2.38 8.13 11.75
N ASP A 311 2.74 9.12 12.56
CA ASP A 311 4.03 9.11 13.27
C ASP A 311 3.95 8.15 14.45
N LEU A 312 4.64 7.02 14.34
CA LEU A 312 4.64 5.94 15.32
C LEU A 312 5.96 5.93 16.08
N SER A 313 5.86 5.85 17.40
CA SER A 313 7.00 5.56 18.26
C SER A 313 6.95 4.14 18.79
N PRO A 314 8.08 3.42 18.77
CA PRO A 314 8.14 2.05 19.28
C PRO A 314 7.93 2.05 20.80
N GLY A 315 7.22 1.04 21.27
CA GLY A 315 6.97 0.75 22.68
C GLY A 315 7.34 -0.70 23.00
N PRO A 316 6.73 -1.29 24.05
CA PRO A 316 7.01 -2.66 24.46
C PRO A 316 6.67 -3.69 23.38
N ILE A 317 7.42 -4.79 23.37
CA ILE A 317 7.26 -5.90 22.43
C ILE A 317 7.14 -7.20 23.22
N PHE A 318 6.01 -7.88 23.06
CA PHE A 318 5.75 -9.20 23.63
C PHE A 318 5.87 -10.25 22.55
N GLY A 319 6.33 -11.45 22.90
CA GLY A 319 6.50 -12.47 21.88
C GLY A 319 6.84 -13.82 22.46
N HIS A 320 6.12 -14.84 22.01
CA HIS A 320 6.26 -16.19 22.52
C HIS A 320 5.85 -17.25 21.46
N PRO A 321 6.50 -18.44 21.40
CA PRO A 321 6.14 -19.51 20.46
C PRO A 321 4.71 -20.04 20.60
N LYS A 322 4.20 -20.06 21.84
CA LYS A 322 2.78 -20.31 22.15
C LYS A 322 2.02 -18.99 22.14
N VAL A 323 1.03 -18.88 21.25
CA VAL A 323 0.23 -17.66 21.02
C VAL A 323 -0.46 -17.18 22.30
N PHE A 324 -1.09 -18.09 23.05
CA PHE A 324 -1.78 -17.75 24.30
C PHE A 324 -0.86 -17.03 25.29
N LYS A 325 0.37 -17.52 25.47
CA LYS A 325 1.34 -16.88 26.37
C LYS A 325 1.72 -15.46 25.95
N ALA A 326 1.84 -15.19 24.65
CA ALA A 326 2.10 -13.83 24.16
C ALA A 326 0.90 -12.90 24.46
N ILE A 327 -0.32 -13.40 24.26
CA ILE A 327 -1.56 -12.68 24.56
C ILE A 327 -1.67 -12.39 26.07
N SER A 328 -1.40 -13.38 26.92
CA SER A 328 -1.42 -13.21 28.39
C SER A 328 -0.35 -12.25 28.88
N GLU A 329 0.85 -12.26 28.28
CA GLU A 329 1.91 -11.29 28.61
C GLU A 329 1.49 -9.86 28.26
N ALA A 330 0.83 -9.67 27.10
CA ALA A 330 0.29 -8.38 26.72
C ALA A 330 -0.87 -7.92 27.62
N GLU A 331 -1.76 -8.83 28.04
CA GLU A 331 -2.87 -8.54 28.98
C GLU A 331 -2.34 -8.06 30.34
N ARG A 332 -1.27 -8.67 30.86
CA ARG A 332 -0.67 -8.29 32.15
C ARG A 332 -0.17 -6.85 32.18
N VAL A 333 0.35 -6.37 31.05
CA VAL A 333 0.90 -5.01 30.95
C VAL A 333 -0.19 -4.02 30.50
N TYR A 334 -1.11 -4.46 29.64
CA TYR A 334 -2.17 -3.65 29.06
C TYR A 334 -3.53 -4.37 29.20
N PRO A 335 -4.26 -4.12 30.30
CA PRO A 335 -5.56 -4.76 30.54
C PRO A 335 -6.55 -4.53 29.39
N GLY A 336 -7.24 -5.60 29.00
CA GLY A 336 -8.17 -5.67 27.87
C GLY A 336 -7.53 -5.94 26.50
N LEU A 337 -6.23 -5.68 26.33
CA LEU A 337 -5.54 -5.84 25.04
C LEU A 337 -5.50 -7.30 24.60
N GLY A 338 -5.01 -8.18 25.47
CA GLY A 338 -4.93 -9.61 25.19
C GLY A 338 -6.31 -10.20 24.97
N ARG A 339 -7.26 -9.86 25.85
CA ARG A 339 -8.65 -10.31 25.76
C ARG A 339 -9.30 -9.95 24.42
N SER A 340 -9.04 -8.76 23.89
CA SER A 340 -9.58 -8.31 22.60
C SER A 340 -9.14 -9.16 21.40
N MET A 341 -7.97 -9.81 21.51
CA MET A 341 -7.39 -10.61 20.42
C MET A 341 -7.82 -12.08 20.47
N VAL A 342 -8.36 -12.56 21.59
CA VAL A 342 -8.72 -13.97 21.80
C VAL A 342 -9.67 -14.47 20.71
N GLY A 343 -10.72 -13.72 20.39
CA GLY A 343 -11.71 -14.12 19.38
C GLY A 343 -11.12 -14.33 17.97
N ILE A 344 -9.97 -13.71 17.67
CA ILE A 344 -9.31 -13.83 16.36
C ILE A 344 -8.29 -14.96 16.32
N PHE A 345 -7.48 -15.13 17.38
CA PHE A 345 -6.45 -16.17 17.40
C PHE A 345 -6.97 -17.53 17.90
N PHE A 346 -8.07 -17.52 18.66
CA PHE A 346 -8.73 -18.70 19.23
C PHE A 346 -10.24 -18.66 18.87
N PRO A 347 -10.61 -18.88 17.60
CA PRO A 347 -12.01 -18.80 17.16
C PRO A 347 -12.91 -19.83 17.83
N LYS A 348 -12.34 -20.93 18.34
CA LYS A 348 -13.06 -21.97 19.11
C LYS A 348 -13.19 -21.63 20.60
N GLY A 349 -12.69 -20.47 21.03
CA GLY A 349 -12.55 -20.11 22.44
C GLY A 349 -11.26 -20.66 23.07
N LEU A 350 -11.01 -20.22 24.30
CA LEU A 350 -9.93 -20.70 25.14
C LEU A 350 -10.35 -21.97 25.89
N THR A 351 -9.38 -22.80 26.27
CA THR A 351 -9.64 -23.88 27.23
C THR A 351 -10.00 -23.31 28.61
N GLU A 352 -10.68 -24.07 29.46
CA GLU A 352 -11.05 -23.61 30.80
C GLU A 352 -9.85 -23.15 31.65
N SER A 353 -8.69 -23.81 31.48
CA SER A 353 -7.45 -23.43 32.16
C SER A 353 -6.90 -22.09 31.67
N GLU A 354 -6.91 -21.87 30.36
CA GLU A 354 -6.46 -20.61 29.74
C GLU A 354 -7.42 -19.47 30.07
N GLU A 355 -8.73 -19.74 30.11
CA GLU A 355 -9.75 -18.77 30.50
C GLU A 355 -9.58 -18.34 31.96
N LYS A 356 -9.31 -19.29 32.87
CA LYS A 356 -8.99 -19.00 34.28
C LYS A 356 -7.71 -18.19 34.42
N GLU A 357 -6.68 -18.51 33.64
CA GLU A 357 -5.42 -17.75 33.67
C GLU A 357 -5.63 -16.32 33.19
N LEU A 358 -6.36 -16.12 32.08
CA LEU A 358 -6.56 -14.80 31.50
C LEU A 358 -7.50 -13.94 32.35
N SER A 359 -8.57 -14.53 32.91
CA SER A 359 -9.48 -13.82 33.82
C SER A 359 -8.85 -13.48 35.17
N GLY A 360 -7.85 -14.25 35.63
CA GLY A 360 -7.09 -13.94 36.83
C GLY A 360 -6.04 -12.83 36.67
N ILE A 361 -5.78 -12.38 35.44
CA ILE A 361 -4.84 -11.28 35.14
C ILE A 361 -5.56 -9.91 35.14
N ALA A 362 -6.82 -9.88 34.70
CA ALA A 362 -7.65 -8.68 34.61
C ALA A 362 -8.16 -8.25 36.00
#